data_AF-A0A3D1N6A5-F1
#
_entry.id   AF-A0A3D1N6A5-F1
#
_cell.length_a   1.000
_cell.length_b   1.000
_cell.length_c   1.000
_cell.angle_alpha   90.00
_cell.angle_beta   90.00
_cell.angle_gamma   90.00
#
_symmetry.space_group_name_H-M   'P 1'
#
loop_
_entity.id
_entity.type
_entity.pdbx_description
1 polymer ?
#
loop_
_entity_poly.entity_id
_entity_poly.type
_entity_poly.pdbx_seq_one_letter_code
_entity_poly.pdbx_strand_id
1 'polypeptide(L)'
;MKWQVKEWLCESYKAEKENGLKAYIYKSALWAGFYLKQKTPGYDVRYKGQIIARIYFERKGATVKGLAAAEAYPEISDLDLVEIAMWVNKLRFAAVQLN
;
A
#
# COMPACT_ATOMS: atom_id res chain seq x y z
N MET A 1 0.68 -12.50 -12.22
CA MET A 1 -0.37 -13.12 -11.36
C MET A 1 -0.94 -12.01 -10.49
N LYS A 2 -2.27 -11.89 -10.39
CA LYS A 2 -2.94 -10.71 -9.82
C LYS A 2 -3.02 -10.78 -8.29
N TRP A 3 -2.69 -9.69 -7.60
CA TRP A 3 -3.00 -9.55 -6.17
C TRP A 3 -4.50 -9.41 -5.94
N GLN A 4 -5.02 -10.11 -4.93
CA GLN A 4 -6.33 -9.85 -4.37
C GLN A 4 -6.17 -8.94 -3.14
N VAL A 5 -6.69 -7.73 -3.22
CA VAL A 5 -6.61 -6.75 -2.12
C VAL A 5 -8.00 -6.55 -1.53
N LYS A 6 -8.12 -6.71 -0.21
CA LYS A 6 -9.37 -6.49 0.53
C LYS A 6 -9.11 -5.62 1.73
N GLU A 7 -10.10 -4.82 2.13
CA GLU A 7 -10.06 -4.14 3.42
C GLU A 7 -10.10 -5.18 4.54
N TRP A 8 -9.26 -4.99 5.56
CA TRP A 8 -9.13 -5.91 6.69
C TRP A 8 -9.48 -5.25 8.02
N LEU A 9 -9.07 -3.98 8.19
CA LEU A 9 -9.43 -3.09 9.30
C LEU A 9 -9.70 -1.70 8.73
N CYS A 10 -10.27 -0.79 9.51
CA CYS A 10 -10.58 0.58 9.08
C CYS A 10 -9.35 1.23 8.40
N GLU A 11 -9.50 1.55 7.11
CA GLU A 11 -8.43 2.14 6.28
C GLU A 11 -7.14 1.30 6.28
N SER A 12 -7.24 -0.03 6.37
CA SER A 12 -6.12 -0.97 6.31
C SER A 12 -6.48 -2.16 5.43
N TYR A 13 -5.55 -2.58 4.59
CA TYR A 13 -5.80 -3.57 3.55
C TYR A 13 -4.88 -4.78 3.70
N LYS A 14 -5.36 -5.93 3.24
CA LYS A 14 -4.58 -7.15 3.09
C LYS A 14 -4.52 -7.51 1.61
N ALA A 15 -3.32 -7.67 1.09
CA ALA A 15 -3.05 -8.15 -0.25
C ALA A 15 -2.58 -9.61 -0.19
N GLU A 16 -3.22 -10.49 -0.97
CA GLU A 16 -2.89 -11.91 -1.04
C GLU A 16 -2.79 -12.38 -2.50
N LYS A 17 -1.73 -13.13 -2.83
CA LYS A 17 -1.58 -13.84 -4.10
C LYS A 17 -2.02 -15.30 -3.95
N GLU A 18 -2.36 -15.93 -5.08
CA GLU A 18 -2.73 -17.36 -5.15
C GLU A 18 -1.62 -18.30 -4.66
N ASN A 19 -0.35 -17.90 -4.79
CA ASN A 19 0.79 -18.66 -4.29
C ASN A 19 1.01 -18.51 -2.76
N GLY A 20 0.08 -17.86 -2.04
CA GLY A 20 0.11 -17.71 -0.59
C GLY A 20 0.91 -16.51 -0.07
N LEU A 21 1.52 -15.70 -0.95
CA LEU A 21 2.19 -14.46 -0.54
C LEU A 21 1.17 -13.46 0.02
N LYS A 22 1.50 -12.87 1.18
CA LYS A 22 0.64 -11.93 1.91
C LYS A 22 1.40 -10.67 2.26
N ALA A 23 0.85 -9.52 1.88
CA ALA A 23 1.32 -8.21 2.30
C ALA A 23 0.19 -7.47 3.03
N TYR A 24 0.56 -6.67 4.02
CA TYR A 24 -0.37 -5.89 4.83
C TYR A 24 -0.12 -4.41 4.59
N ILE A 25 -1.18 -3.66 4.33
CA ILE A 25 -1.10 -2.26 3.95
C ILE A 25 -1.79 -1.45 5.04
N TYR A 26 -1.01 -0.65 5.76
CA TYR A 26 -1.52 0.14 6.87
C TYR A 26 -1.44 1.62 6.54
N LYS A 27 -2.43 2.39 6.97
CA LYS A 27 -2.35 3.85 6.95
C LYS A 27 -1.14 4.29 7.78
N SER A 28 -0.21 4.99 7.15
CA SER A 28 1.01 5.45 7.81
C SER A 28 0.68 6.59 8.75
N ALA A 29 1.32 6.60 9.94
CA ALA A 29 1.15 7.68 10.89
C ALA A 29 1.76 8.97 10.31
N LEU A 30 0.98 10.06 10.31
CA LEU A 30 1.35 11.38 9.77
C LEU A 30 2.56 12.05 10.47
N TRP A 31 3.15 11.39 11.47
CA TRP A 31 4.22 11.89 12.33
C TRP A 31 5.56 12.08 11.61
N ALA A 32 5.82 11.38 10.49
CA ALA A 32 7.01 11.65 9.69
C ALA A 32 6.79 12.97 8.94
N GLY A 33 7.60 14.00 9.21
CA GLY A 33 7.48 15.35 8.61
C GLY A 33 7.43 15.41 7.08
N PHE A 34 7.67 14.28 6.40
CA PHE A 34 7.35 14.06 5.00
C PHE A 34 5.83 14.16 4.68
N TYR A 35 4.95 13.62 5.53
CA TYR A 35 3.49 13.62 5.33
C TYR A 35 2.82 14.95 5.68
N LEU A 36 3.45 15.77 6.53
CA LEU A 36 2.98 17.12 6.84
C LEU A 36 2.86 18.02 5.60
N LYS A 37 3.71 17.79 4.59
CA LYS A 37 3.70 18.57 3.33
C LYS A 37 2.62 18.13 2.36
N GLN A 38 2.33 16.83 2.28
CA GLN A 38 1.40 16.30 1.27
C GLN A 38 -0.07 16.29 1.71
N LYS A 39 -0.38 16.45 3.01
CA LYS A 39 -1.74 16.47 3.60
C LYS A 39 -2.62 15.24 3.28
N THR A 40 -2.16 14.31 2.44
CA THR A 40 -2.84 13.05 2.11
C THR A 40 -2.22 11.90 2.90
N PRO A 41 -3.04 10.97 3.41
CA PRO A 41 -2.53 9.81 4.11
C PRO A 41 -1.78 8.89 3.15
N GLY A 42 -0.51 8.61 3.47
CA GLY A 42 0.24 7.55 2.82
C GLY A 42 -0.02 6.20 3.49
N TYR A 43 0.38 5.13 2.81
CA TYR A 43 0.27 3.77 3.31
C TYR A 43 1.63 3.10 3.33
N ASP A 44 1.90 2.36 4.40
CA ASP A 44 3.07 1.49 4.51
C ASP A 44 2.68 0.08 4.06
N VAL A 45 3.41 -0.46 3.10
CA VAL A 45 3.31 -1.87 2.67
C VAL A 45 4.26 -2.69 3.53
N ARG A 46 3.69 -3.58 4.33
CA ARG A 46 4.42 -4.49 5.22
C ARG A 46 4.43 -5.90 4.67
N TYR A 47 5.62 -6.50 4.68
CA TYR A 47 5.84 -7.88 4.31
C TYR A 47 6.75 -8.55 5.32
N LYS A 48 6.37 -9.73 5.82
CA LYS A 48 7.11 -10.48 6.87
C LYS A 48 7.52 -9.60 8.09
N GLY A 49 6.66 -8.65 8.46
CA GLY A 49 6.88 -7.72 9.59
C GLY A 49 7.70 -6.46 9.27
N GLN A 50 8.31 -6.36 8.09
CA GLN A 50 9.12 -5.21 7.65
C GLN A 50 8.33 -4.29 6.72
N ILE A 51 8.60 -2.97 6.75
CA ILE A 51 8.05 -2.03 5.77
C ILE A 51 8.94 -2.08 4.53
N ILE A 52 8.38 -2.52 3.41
CA ILE A 52 9.13 -2.70 2.16
C ILE A 52 8.85 -1.59 1.15
N ALA A 53 7.70 -0.92 1.25
CA ALA A 53 7.35 0.17 0.35
C ALA A 53 6.37 1.15 1.00
N ARG A 54 6.28 2.34 0.42
CA ARG A 54 5.31 3.37 0.78
C ARG A 54 4.50 3.78 -0.43
N ILE A 55 3.20 3.93 -0.24
CA ILE A 55 2.25 4.38 -1.25
C ILE A 55 1.75 5.77 -0.86
N TYR A 56 1.80 6.69 -1.82
CA TYR A 56 1.30 8.06 -1.69
C TYR A 56 0.23 8.28 -2.74
N PHE A 57 -0.79 9.06 -2.40
CA PHE A 57 -1.87 9.37 -3.33
C PHE A 57 -1.89 10.85 -3.64
N GLU A 58 -1.78 11.16 -4.92
CA GLU A 58 -1.76 12.52 -5.46
C GLU A 58 -2.88 12.67 -6.49
N ARG A 59 -3.93 13.41 -6.14
CA ARG A 59 -5.13 13.64 -6.97
C ARG A 59 -5.75 12.32 -7.49
N LYS A 60 -5.41 11.91 -8.71
CA LYS A 60 -5.91 10.71 -9.41
C LYS A 60 -4.91 9.56 -9.47
N GLY A 61 -3.67 9.78 -9.04
CA GLY A 61 -2.57 8.82 -9.15
C GLY A 61 -2.11 8.27 -7.80
N ALA A 62 -1.28 7.22 -7.89
CA ALA A 62 -0.56 6.64 -6.77
C ALA A 62 0.94 6.61 -7.10
N THR A 63 1.76 7.10 -6.17
CA THR A 63 3.22 6.99 -6.25
C THR A 63 3.67 5.91 -5.28
N VAL A 64 4.48 4.97 -5.77
CA VAL A 64 5.06 3.90 -4.96
C VAL A 64 6.54 4.18 -4.78
N LYS A 65 7.01 4.14 -3.54
CA LYS A 65 8.43 4.24 -3.20
C LYS A 65 8.87 2.96 -2.51
N GLY A 66 9.65 2.14 -3.19
CA GLY A 66 10.37 1.02 -2.57
C GLY A 66 11.36 1.52 -1.52
N LEU A 67 11.50 0.77 -0.44
CA LEU A 67 12.52 1.00 0.59
C LEU A 67 13.63 -0.04 0.42
N ALA A 68 14.83 0.24 0.96
CA ALA A 68 15.97 -0.70 0.88
C ALA A 68 15.62 -2.10 1.42
N ALA A 69 14.70 -2.20 2.39
CA ALA A 69 14.22 -3.48 2.91
C ALA A 69 13.52 -4.36 1.85
N ALA A 70 13.02 -3.80 0.75
CA ALA A 70 12.43 -4.56 -0.35
C ALA A 70 13.46 -5.45 -1.07
N GLU A 71 14.74 -5.06 -1.08
CA GLU A 71 15.82 -5.84 -1.72
C GLU A 71 15.99 -7.22 -1.08
N ALA A 72 15.58 -7.39 0.18
CA ALA A 72 15.60 -8.67 0.88
C ALA A 72 14.44 -9.61 0.48
N TYR A 73 13.49 -9.14 -0.34
CA TYR A 73 12.26 -9.85 -0.69
C TYR A 73 11.99 -9.82 -2.21
N PRO A 74 12.85 -10.46 -3.03
CA PRO A 74 12.73 -10.45 -4.49
C PRO A 74 11.43 -11.11 -5.00
N GLU A 75 10.73 -11.87 -4.17
CA GLU A 75 9.42 -12.44 -4.48
C GLU A 75 8.29 -11.40 -4.62
N ILE A 76 8.54 -10.16 -4.19
CA ILE A 76 7.66 -9.01 -4.41
C ILE A 76 8.39 -8.02 -5.34
N SER A 77 7.93 -7.95 -6.59
CA SER A 77 8.50 -7.04 -7.58
C SER A 77 7.97 -5.60 -7.44
N ASP A 78 8.62 -4.64 -8.08
CA ASP A 78 8.10 -3.27 -8.18
C ASP A 78 6.71 -3.22 -8.84
N LEU A 79 6.48 -4.08 -9.84
CA LEU A 79 5.19 -4.20 -10.50
C LEU A 79 4.10 -4.66 -9.52
N ASP A 80 4.43 -5.60 -8.62
CA ASP A 80 3.52 -6.05 -7.58
C ASP A 80 3.11 -4.90 -6.64
N LEU A 81 4.07 -4.06 -6.25
CA LEU A 81 3.81 -2.91 -5.39
C LEU A 81 2.92 -1.87 -6.08
N VAL A 82 3.09 -1.66 -7.39
CA VAL A 82 2.22 -0.80 -8.20
C VAL A 82 0.81 -1.37 -8.30
N GLU A 83 0.66 -2.67 -8.55
CA GLU A 83 -0.66 -3.32 -8.58
C GLU A 83 -1.39 -3.18 -7.24
N ILE A 84 -0.69 -3.40 -6.13
CA ILE A 84 -1.24 -3.19 -4.77
C ILE A 84 -1.68 -1.73 -4.60
N ALA A 85 -0.87 -0.76 -5.00
CA ALA A 85 -1.19 0.66 -4.89
C ALA A 85 -2.45 1.06 -5.67
N MET A 86 -2.61 0.54 -6.89
CA MET A 86 -3.80 0.78 -7.72
C MET A 86 -5.06 0.23 -7.05
N TRP A 87 -4.99 -0.99 -6.49
CA TRP A 87 -6.09 -1.58 -5.74
C TRP A 87 -6.46 -0.77 -4.51
N VAL A 88 -5.47 -0.37 -3.72
CA VAL A 88 -5.68 0.48 -2.54
C VAL A 88 -6.33 1.80 -2.94
N ASN A 89 -5.90 2.43 -4.05
CA ASN A 89 -6.54 3.65 -4.55
C ASN A 89 -8.02 3.43 -4.85
N LYS A 90 -8.34 2.34 -5.57
CA LYS A 90 -9.71 1.98 -5.96
C LYS A 90 -10.60 1.78 -4.73
N LEU A 91 -10.11 1.03 -3.74
CA LEU A 91 -10.85 0.78 -2.49
C LEU A 91 -11.05 2.06 -1.67
N ARG A 92 -10.04 2.94 -1.62
CA ARG A 92 -10.17 4.26 -0.97
C ARG A 92 -11.27 5.11 -1.59
N PHE A 93 -11.34 5.19 -2.92
CA PHE A 93 -12.39 5.93 -3.60
C PHE A 93 -13.78 5.33 -3.39
N ALA A 94 -13.90 3.99 -3.37
CA ALA A 94 -15.17 3.32 -3.10
C ALA A 94 -15.68 3.61 -1.68
N ALA A 95 -14.80 3.66 -0.68
CA ALA A 95 -15.16 4.00 0.70
C ALA A 95 -15.63 5.47 0.86
N VAL A 96 -15.10 6.39 0.05
CA VAL A 96 -15.53 7.81 0.06
C VAL A 96 -16.93 7.99 -0.56
N GLN A 97 -17.32 7.19 -1.54
CA GLN A 97 -18.63 7.29 -2.18
C GLN A 97 -19.79 6.74 -1.34
N LEU A 98 -19.49 5.98 -0.29
CA LEU A 98 -20.48 5.38 0.61
C LEU A 98 -20.79 6.24 1.84
N ASN A 99 -20.08 7.37 2.02
CA ASN A 99 -20.29 8.37 3.07
C ASN A 99 -20.86 9.66 2.47
#